data_AF-A0A166TXP1-F1
#
_entry.id   AF-A0A166TXP1-F1
#
_cell.length_a   1.000
_cell.length_b   1.000
_cell.length_c   1.000
_cell.angle_alpha   90.00
_cell.angle_beta   90.00
_cell.angle_gamma   90.00
#
_symmetry.space_group_name_H-M   'P 1'
#
loop_
_entity.id
_entity.type
_entity.pdbx_description
1 polymer ?
#
loop_
_entity_poly.entity_id
_entity_poly.type
_entity_poly.pdbx_seq_one_letter_code
_entity_poly.pdbx_strand_id
1 'polypeptide(L)' 'MADTQCRNCSSFVTPQFARVFGNNRNEVYGCFECMTATEVKKGRANDPVEANLAREEMR' A
#
# COMPACT_ATOMS: atom_id res chain seq x y z
N MET A 1 6.50 -2.75 15.23
CA MET A 1 7.23 -3.30 14.06
C MET A 1 6.53 -2.83 12.81
N ALA A 2 7.28 -2.47 11.76
CA ALA A 2 6.69 -2.08 10.48
C ALA A 2 6.19 -3.32 9.73
N ASP A 3 5.07 -3.20 9.02
CA ASP A 3 4.50 -4.32 8.27
C ASP A 3 5.43 -4.66 7.09
N THR A 4 5.69 -5.95 6.87
CA THR A 4 6.53 -6.44 5.77
C THR A 4 5.72 -7.02 4.62
N GLN A 5 4.39 -6.88 4.70
CA GLN A 5 3.45 -7.34 3.69
C GLN A 5 2.41 -6.26 3.38
N CYS A 6 2.03 -6.18 2.11
CA CYS A 6 0.85 -5.43 1.70
C CYS A 6 -0.41 -6.20 2.12
N ARG A 7 -1.30 -5.58 2.88
CA ARG A 7 -2.53 -6.22 3.38
C ARG A 7 -3.61 -6.42 2.32
N ASN A 8 -3.44 -5.88 1.13
CA ASN A 8 -4.39 -6.02 0.03
C ASN A 8 -4.01 -7.16 -0.92
N CYS A 9 -2.74 -7.27 -1.32
CA CYS A 9 -2.28 -8.29 -2.26
C CYS A 9 -1.30 -9.32 -1.66
N SER A 10 -0.97 -9.22 -0.38
CA SER A 10 -0.03 -10.09 0.34
C SER A 10 1.41 -10.09 -0.19
N SER A 11 1.74 -9.21 -1.13
CA SER A 11 3.13 -9.07 -1.62
C SER A 11 4.04 -8.48 -0.55
N PHE A 12 5.33 -8.80 -0.64
CA PHE A 12 6.36 -8.28 0.25
C PHE A 12 6.55 -6.78 0.08
N VAL A 13 6.71 -6.06 1.20
CA VAL A 13 7.13 -4.65 1.23
C VAL A 13 8.25 -4.47 2.24
N THR A 14 9.15 -3.52 1.98
CA THR A 14 10.25 -3.25 2.92
C THR A 14 9.76 -2.44 4.12
N PRO A 15 10.42 -2.55 5.28
CA PRO A 15 10.11 -1.69 6.44
C PRO A 15 10.20 -0.18 6.13
N GLN A 16 11.09 0.21 5.21
CA GLN A 16 11.23 1.59 4.74
C GLN A 16 10.03 2.03 3.89
N PHE A 17 9.51 1.13 3.05
CA PHE A 17 8.29 1.38 2.28
C PHE A 17 7.10 1.62 3.23
N ALA A 18 6.91 0.75 4.21
CA ALA A 18 5.84 0.87 5.21
C ALA A 18 5.93 2.14 6.05
N ARG A 19 7.15 2.64 6.31
CA ARG A 19 7.37 3.90 7.01
C ARG A 19 6.96 5.13 6.21
N VAL A 20 7.08 5.09 4.88
CA VAL A 20 6.81 6.25 4.00
C VAL A 20 5.37 6.23 3.47
N PHE A 21 4.87 5.05 3.11
CA PHE A 21 3.59 4.88 2.41
C PHE A 21 2.54 4.15 3.23
N GLY A 22 2.89 3.62 4.40
CA GLY A 22 1.94 3.04 5.34
C GLY A 22 1.22 4.09 6.17
N ASN A 23 0.24 3.64 6.95
CA ASN A 23 -0.47 4.50 7.89
C ASN A 23 0.36 4.79 9.16
N ASN A 24 -0.24 5.47 10.14
CA ASN A 24 0.41 5.77 11.43
C ASN A 24 0.84 4.53 12.25
N ARG A 25 0.40 3.33 11.86
CA ARG A 25 0.80 2.05 12.43
C ARG A 25 1.83 1.31 11.58
N ASN A 26 2.32 1.94 10.50
CA ASN A 26 3.16 1.34 9.45
C ASN A 26 2.49 0.15 8.74
N GLU A 27 1.16 0.17 8.63
CA GLU A 27 0.42 -0.83 7.85
C GLU A 27 0.27 -0.35 6.41
N VAL A 28 0.50 -1.24 5.45
CA VAL A 28 0.46 -0.94 4.02
C VAL A 28 -0.72 -1.68 3.39
N TYR A 29 -1.61 -0.93 2.76
CA TYR A 29 -2.76 -1.47 2.02
C TYR A 29 -2.54 -1.41 0.50
N GLY A 30 -1.49 -0.75 0.03
CA GLY A 30 -1.16 -0.68 -1.39
C GLY A 30 0.35 -0.76 -1.67
N CYS A 31 0.76 -1.55 -2.66
CA CYS A 31 2.16 -1.64 -3.09
C CYS A 31 2.26 -1.62 -4.63
N PHE A 32 3.48 -1.58 -5.15
CA PHE A 32 3.71 -1.50 -6.61
C PHE A 32 3.29 -2.75 -7.39
N GLU A 33 2.98 -3.86 -6.72
CA GLU A 33 2.43 -5.07 -7.37
C GLU A 33 0.93 -4.97 -7.64
N CYS A 34 0.20 -4.17 -6.85
CA CYS A 34 -1.26 -4.06 -6.97
C CYS A 34 -1.75 -2.63 -7.24
N MET A 35 -0.83 -1.66 -7.32
CA MET A 35 -1.11 -0.24 -7.57
C MET A 35 0.04 0.39 -8.37
N THR A 36 -0.27 1.39 -9.19
CA THR A 36 0.73 2.24 -9.84
C THR A 36 1.49 3.11 -8.83
N ALA A 37 2.70 3.53 -9.21
CA ALA A 37 3.48 4.47 -8.41
C ALA A 37 2.78 5.81 -8.17
N THR A 38 1.92 6.24 -9.09
CA THR A 38 1.12 7.46 -8.95
C THR A 38 0.13 7.34 -7.79
N GLU A 39 -0.62 6.24 -7.71
CA GLU A 39 -1.63 6.05 -6.65
C GLU A 39 -1.00 5.89 -5.26
N VAL A 40 0.15 5.22 -5.18
CA VAL A 40 0.95 5.15 -3.93
C VAL A 40 1.42 6.55 -3.51
N LYS A 41 1.93 7.37 -4.44
CA LYS A 41 2.37 8.75 -4.16
C LYS A 41 1.25 9.70 -3.77
N LYS A 42 0.01 9.45 -4.23
CA LYS A 42 -1.18 10.17 -3.79
C LYS A 42 -1.64 9.78 -2.38
N GLY A 43 -0.99 8.80 -1.76
CA GLY A 43 -1.30 8.36 -0.40
C GLY A 43 -2.35 7.26 -0.30
N ARG A 44 -2.91 6.77 -1.41
CA ARG A 44 -3.96 5.73 -1.40
C ARG A 44 -3.47 4.40 -0.79
N ALA A 45 -2.16 4.20 -0.70
CA ALA A 45 -1.56 2.99 -0.11
C ALA A 45 -1.71 2.85 1.41
N ASN A 46 -2.07 3.93 2.14
CA ASN A 46 -2.16 3.92 3.59
C ASN A 46 -3.57 3.66 4.14
N ASP A 47 -4.59 3.63 3.26
CA ASP A 47 -5.99 3.41 3.64
C ASP A 47 -6.53 2.16 2.93
N PRO A 48 -7.22 1.25 3.65
CA PRO A 48 -7.74 0.02 3.06
C PRO A 48 -8.77 0.22 1.96
N VAL A 49 -9.63 1.23 2.08
CA VAL A 49 -10.70 1.51 1.10
C VAL A 49 -10.09 2.09 -0.15
N GLU A 50 -9.27 3.11 -0.01
CA GLU A 50 -8.60 3.77 -1.14
C GLU A 50 -7.69 2.80 -1.91
N ALA A 51 -6.94 1.95 -1.21
CA ALA A 51 -6.06 0.99 -1.85
C ALA A 51 -6.82 -0.10 -2.61
N ASN A 52 -7.98 -0.53 -2.11
CA ASN A 52 -8.82 -1.50 -2.83
C ASN A 52 -9.40 -0.89 -4.10
N LEU A 53 -9.95 0.33 -4.03
CA LEU A 53 -10.47 1.05 -5.18
C LEU A 53 -9.39 1.26 -6.25
N ALA A 54 -8.20 1.70 -5.85
CA ALA A 54 -7.08 1.89 -6.77
C ALA A 54 -6.67 0.59 -7.49
N ARG A 55 -6.74 -0.54 -6.80
CA ARG A 55 -6.46 -1.86 -7.38
C ARG A 55 -7.55 -2.28 -8.37
N GLU A 56 -8.81 -2.04 -8.04
CA GLU A 56 -9.96 -2.36 -8.89
C GLU A 56 -9.97 -1.51 -10.17
N GLU A 57 -9.56 -0.25 -10.09
CA GLU A 57 -9.42 0.66 -11.24
C GLU A 57 -8.36 0.21 -12.27
N MET A 58 -7.38 -0.62 -11.85
CA MET A 58 -6.29 -1.12 -12.71
C MET A 58 -6.59 -2.48 -13.34
N ARG A 59 -7.71 -3.11 -12.98
CA ARG A 59 -8.16 -4.39 -13.52
C ARG A 59 -8.89 -4.21 -14.84
#